data_AF-A0A5N5T0L9-F1
#
_entry.id   AF-A0A5N5T0L9-F1
#
_cell.length_a   1.000
_cell.length_b   1.000
_cell.length_c   1.000
_cell.angle_alpha   90.00
_cell.angle_beta   90.00
_cell.angle_gamma   90.00
#
_symmetry.space_group_name_H-M   'P 1'
#
loop_
_entity.id
_entity.type
_entity.pdbx_description
1 polymer ?
#
loop_
_entity_poly.entity_id
_entity_poly.type
_entity_poly.pdbx_seq_one_letter_code
_entity_poly.pdbx_strand_id
1 'polypeptide(L)'
;ALNFDPDRCAFGSGLIFGNATRWRQENLTHLFHHWIAVDARKNASSIVHSNSTGDLSDALLMISLYDKVGYLPEDWSVVFMGSKKFSKLLPRHLSKYKILQWKGSKKPWNTDNVLNTLWFKYGFDGIKASPQDQEDMF
;
A
#
# COMPACT_ATOMS: atom_id res chain seq x y z
N ALA A 1 -14.52 2.91 25.25
CA ALA A 1 -13.90 3.33 23.97
C ALA A 1 -12.79 2.33 23.63
N LEU A 2 -12.56 2.04 22.35
CA LEU A 2 -11.36 1.28 21.94
C LEU A 2 -10.16 2.19 22.23
N ASN A 3 -9.21 1.73 23.04
CA ASN A 3 -8.08 2.53 23.53
C ASN A 3 -6.99 2.71 22.46
N PHE A 4 -7.36 3.34 21.34
CA PHE A 4 -6.45 3.65 20.24
C PHE A 4 -5.83 5.03 20.45
N ASP A 5 -4.52 5.08 20.26
CA ASP A 5 -3.77 6.33 20.19
C ASP A 5 -4.04 7.01 18.83
N PRO A 6 -4.68 8.19 18.81
CA PRO A 6 -4.96 8.91 17.56
C PRO A 6 -3.68 9.43 16.86
N ASP A 7 -2.57 9.55 17.58
CA ASP A 7 -1.30 10.03 17.05
C ASP A 7 -0.41 8.89 16.50
N ARG A 8 -0.87 7.64 16.64
CA ARG A 8 -0.18 6.47 16.08
C ARG A 8 -0.08 6.60 14.56
N CYS A 9 1.13 6.43 14.01
CA CYS A 9 1.32 6.57 12.57
C CYS A 9 0.48 5.56 11.78
N ALA A 10 -0.29 6.06 10.82
CA ALA A 10 -1.01 5.25 9.85
C ALA A 10 -0.06 4.60 8.83
N PHE A 11 -0.46 3.43 8.32
CA PHE A 11 0.25 2.75 7.24
C PHE A 11 -0.73 2.38 6.12
N GLY A 12 -0.23 2.29 4.89
CA GLY A 12 -1.00 1.78 3.75
C GLY A 12 -0.78 0.29 3.54
N SER A 13 -1.80 -0.42 3.08
CA SER A 13 -1.74 -1.86 2.79
C SER A 13 -1.04 -2.23 1.47
N GLY A 14 -0.56 -1.24 0.71
CA GLY A 14 0.07 -1.46 -0.59
C GLY A 14 1.39 -2.24 -0.55
N LEU A 15 2.04 -2.33 0.63
CA LEU A 15 3.20 -3.18 0.87
C LEU A 15 3.22 -3.62 2.33
N ILE A 16 3.17 -4.93 2.57
CA ILE A 16 3.22 -5.51 3.92
C ILE A 16 4.16 -6.71 3.89
N PHE A 17 5.10 -6.76 4.84
CA PHE A 17 5.85 -7.97 5.15
C PHE A 17 5.26 -8.59 6.41
N GLY A 18 4.71 -9.80 6.27
CA GLY A 18 4.01 -10.49 7.35
C GLY A 18 4.73 -11.77 7.76
N ASN A 19 4.85 -12.00 9.06
CA ASN A 19 5.20 -13.31 9.59
C ASN A 19 3.94 -14.19 9.58
N ALA A 20 3.86 -15.14 8.64
CA ALA A 20 2.69 -16.00 8.47
C ALA A 20 2.39 -16.89 9.69
N THR A 21 3.42 -17.31 10.43
CA THR A 21 3.27 -18.09 11.67
C THR A 21 2.59 -17.25 12.75
N ARG A 22 3.10 -16.05 12.99
CA ARG A 22 2.52 -15.09 13.95
C ARG A 22 1.09 -14.71 13.54
N TRP A 23 0.87 -14.48 12.24
CA TRP A 23 -0.45 -14.17 11.70
C TRP A 23 -1.49 -15.24 12.03
N ARG A 24 -1.10 -16.52 11.93
CA ARG A 24 -1.96 -17.65 12.29
C ARG A 24 -2.16 -17.75 13.81
N GLN A 25 -1.08 -17.63 14.58
CA GLN A 25 -1.14 -17.73 16.06
C GLN A 25 -2.02 -16.66 16.70
N GLU A 26 -1.99 -15.44 16.17
CA GLU A 26 -2.81 -14.32 16.66
C GLU A 26 -4.20 -14.26 15.99
N ASN A 27 -4.52 -15.20 15.10
CA ASN A 27 -5.80 -15.30 14.40
C ASN A 27 -6.21 -13.99 13.69
N LEU A 28 -5.25 -13.32 13.05
CA LEU A 28 -5.43 -11.97 12.50
C LEU A 28 -6.46 -11.91 11.37
N THR A 29 -6.60 -12.98 10.57
CA THR A 29 -7.65 -13.08 9.54
C THR A 29 -9.05 -13.00 10.15
N HIS A 30 -9.28 -13.72 11.26
CA HIS A 30 -10.58 -13.70 11.93
C HIS A 30 -10.87 -12.33 12.55
N LEU A 31 -9.87 -11.67 13.15
CA LEU A 31 -10.01 -10.32 13.67
C LEU A 31 -10.36 -9.32 12.56
N PHE A 32 -9.70 -9.42 11.40
CA PHE A 32 -10.01 -8.61 10.24
C PHE A 32 -11.45 -8.82 9.73
N HIS A 33 -11.89 -10.08 9.60
CA HIS A 33 -13.27 -10.40 9.22
C HIS A 33 -14.30 -9.92 10.26
N HIS A 34 -13.96 -9.96 11.54
CA HIS A 34 -14.81 -9.39 12.59
C HIS A 34 -15.05 -7.89 12.34
N TRP A 35 -14.00 -7.13 12.03
CA TRP A 35 -14.13 -5.69 11.74
C TRP A 35 -14.91 -5.40 10.46
N ILE A 36 -14.75 -6.22 9.41
CA ILE A 36 -15.61 -6.15 8.22
C ILE A 36 -17.08 -6.33 8.60
N ALA A 37 -17.39 -7.35 9.39
CA ALA A 37 -18.76 -7.62 9.81
C ALA A 37 -19.32 -6.50 10.70
N VAL A 38 -18.49 -5.87 11.54
CA VAL A 38 -18.88 -4.71 12.35
C VAL A 38 -19.18 -3.50 11.47
N ASP A 39 -18.32 -3.18 10.49
CA ASP A 39 -18.55 -2.09 9.54
C ASP A 39 -19.84 -2.29 8.74
N ALA A 40 -20.04 -3.50 8.19
CA ALA A 40 -21.20 -3.84 7.38
C ALA A 40 -22.54 -3.74 8.14
N ARG A 41 -22.56 -3.97 9.46
CA ARG A 41 -23.77 -3.84 10.29
C ARG A 41 -24.12 -2.40 10.64
N LYS A 42 -23.15 -1.48 10.58
CA LYS A 42 -23.36 -0.07 10.90
C LYS A 42 -23.91 0.66 9.67
N ASN A 43 -25.22 0.52 9.43
CA ASN A 43 -25.95 1.21 8.36
C ASN A 43 -25.83 2.77 8.34
N ALA A 44 -25.24 3.39 9.36
CA ALA A 44 -25.13 4.86 9.48
C ALA A 44 -23.74 5.38 9.91
N SER A 45 -22.77 4.52 10.22
CA SER A 45 -21.41 4.96 10.60
C SER A 45 -20.36 3.93 10.17
N SER A 46 -19.82 4.11 8.97
CA SER A 46 -18.65 3.34 8.55
C SER A 46 -17.48 3.64 9.49
N ILE A 47 -16.63 2.63 9.69
CA ILE A 47 -15.33 2.75 10.36
C ILE A 47 -14.47 3.83 9.68
N VAL A 48 -14.65 4.03 8.38
CA VAL A 48 -14.02 5.13 7.64
C VAL A 48 -15.03 6.24 7.41
N HIS A 49 -14.65 7.47 7.76
CA HIS A 49 -15.48 8.63 7.48
C HIS A 49 -15.66 8.82 5.98
N SER A 50 -16.85 9.21 5.53
CA SER A 50 -17.18 9.50 4.12
C SER A 50 -16.27 10.53 3.42
N ASN A 51 -15.55 11.37 4.17
CA ASN A 51 -14.64 12.39 3.66
C ASN A 51 -13.16 11.95 3.77
N SER A 52 -12.92 10.72 4.22
CA SER A 52 -11.58 10.16 4.30
C SER A 52 -11.04 9.90 2.89
N THR A 53 -9.76 10.24 2.67
CA THR A 53 -9.01 9.78 1.49
C THR A 53 -8.43 8.37 1.70
N GLY A 54 -8.64 7.77 2.86
CA GLY A 54 -8.17 6.44 3.24
C GLY A 54 -9.07 5.34 2.68
N ASP A 55 -8.48 4.18 2.42
CA ASP A 55 -9.18 2.99 1.98
C ASP A 55 -9.82 2.29 3.19
N LEU A 56 -11.02 1.73 3.02
CA LEU A 56 -11.67 0.91 4.05
C LEU A 56 -10.78 -0.28 4.45
N SER A 57 -10.13 -0.91 3.47
CA SER A 57 -9.20 -2.01 3.71
C SER A 57 -7.98 -1.59 4.55
N ASP A 58 -7.41 -0.41 4.29
CA ASP A 58 -6.33 0.19 5.07
C ASP A 58 -6.78 0.38 6.54
N ALA A 59 -7.96 0.97 6.76
CA ALA A 59 -8.48 1.21 8.11
C ALA A 59 -8.77 -0.07 8.89
N LEU A 60 -9.39 -1.06 8.24
CA LEU A 60 -9.67 -2.36 8.85
C LEU A 60 -8.38 -3.11 9.22
N LEU A 61 -7.35 -3.04 8.38
CA LEU A 61 -6.03 -3.59 8.66
C LEU A 61 -5.36 -2.86 9.82
N MET A 62 -5.41 -1.52 9.86
CA MET A 62 -4.84 -0.73 10.95
C MET A 62 -5.44 -1.10 12.31
N ILE A 63 -6.76 -1.28 12.37
CA ILE A 63 -7.45 -1.70 13.61
C ILE A 63 -7.04 -3.13 13.99
N SER A 64 -7.00 -4.04 13.01
CA SER A 64 -6.65 -5.45 13.25
C SER A 64 -5.20 -5.63 13.69
N LEU A 65 -4.30 -4.79 13.17
CA LEU A 65 -2.87 -4.84 13.40
C LEU A 65 -2.38 -3.79 14.40
N TYR A 66 -3.30 -3.16 15.15
CA TYR A 66 -2.92 -2.14 16.12
C TYR A 66 -1.91 -2.70 17.12
N ASP A 67 -0.81 -1.95 17.28
CA ASP A 67 0.36 -2.28 18.10
C ASP A 67 1.11 -3.57 17.70
N LYS A 68 0.91 -4.06 16.48
CA LYS A 68 1.53 -5.31 15.96
C LYS A 68 2.42 -5.07 14.74
N VAL A 69 2.57 -3.82 14.31
CA VAL A 69 3.32 -3.44 13.11
C VAL A 69 4.68 -2.85 13.44
N GLY A 70 5.66 -3.14 12.59
CA GLY A 70 6.89 -2.38 12.45
C GLY A 70 6.85 -1.54 11.17
N TYR A 71 7.74 -0.55 11.07
CA TYR A 71 7.84 0.31 9.89
C TYR A 71 9.00 -0.15 9.01
N LEU A 72 8.76 -0.21 7.70
CA LEU A 72 9.83 -0.40 6.73
C LEU A 72 10.64 0.89 6.57
N PRO A 73 11.93 0.80 6.21
CA PRO A 73 12.70 1.96 5.80
C PRO A 73 12.03 2.70 4.63
N GLU A 74 12.17 4.03 4.61
CA GLU A 74 11.44 4.90 3.66
C GLU A 74 11.77 4.65 2.19
N ASP A 75 12.93 4.06 1.89
CA ASP A 75 13.38 3.73 0.54
C ASP A 75 12.77 2.41 0.00
N TRP A 76 12.04 1.65 0.82
CA TRP A 76 11.38 0.43 0.35
C TRP A 76 10.29 0.72 -0.67
N SER A 77 9.55 1.81 -0.50
CA SER A 77 8.52 2.14 -1.47
C SER A 77 8.22 3.62 -1.54
N VAL A 78 7.83 4.05 -2.73
CA VAL A 78 7.28 5.38 -2.95
C VAL A 78 5.80 5.27 -3.30
N VAL A 79 4.98 5.96 -2.50
CA VAL A 79 3.52 5.98 -2.63
C VAL A 79 3.08 7.17 -3.47
N PHE A 80 1.83 7.14 -3.94
CA PHE A 80 1.15 8.24 -4.63
C PHE A 80 1.64 8.54 -6.04
N MET A 81 2.30 7.60 -6.73
CA MET A 81 2.72 7.83 -8.12
C MET A 81 1.57 8.10 -9.09
N GLY A 82 0.34 7.71 -8.72
CA GLY A 82 -0.88 8.05 -9.45
C GLY A 82 -1.61 9.30 -8.97
N SER A 83 -1.01 10.10 -8.08
CA SER A 83 -1.55 11.36 -7.58
C SER A 83 -1.11 12.54 -8.43
N LYS A 84 -1.98 13.55 -8.58
CA LYS A 84 -1.64 14.84 -9.22
C LYS A 84 -0.46 15.55 -8.53
N LYS A 85 -0.19 15.27 -7.25
CA LYS A 85 0.93 15.85 -6.50
C LYS A 85 2.28 15.22 -6.88
N PHE A 86 2.29 13.97 -7.33
CA PHE A 86 3.52 13.21 -7.57
C PHE A 86 4.12 13.45 -8.95
N SER A 87 3.33 13.91 -9.93
CA SER A 87 3.82 14.25 -11.28
C SER A 87 4.85 15.41 -11.31
N LYS A 88 5.27 15.91 -10.14
CA LYS A 88 6.33 16.91 -9.95
C LYS A 88 7.67 16.31 -9.45
N LEU A 89 7.71 15.04 -9.06
CA LEU A 89 8.95 14.37 -8.63
C LEU A 89 9.76 13.92 -9.84
N LEU A 90 11.01 14.38 -9.92
CA LEU A 90 11.92 14.04 -11.02
C LEU A 90 12.30 12.54 -11.00
N PRO A 91 12.39 11.86 -12.16
CA PRO A 91 12.76 10.45 -12.27
C PRO A 91 14.06 10.05 -11.55
N ARG A 92 15.02 10.98 -11.45
CA ARG A 92 16.29 10.77 -10.72
C ARG A 92 16.11 10.45 -9.23
N HIS A 93 14.99 10.84 -8.63
CA HIS A 93 14.69 10.52 -7.23
C HIS A 93 13.98 9.17 -7.08
N LEU A 94 13.63 8.49 -8.19
CA LEU A 94 12.94 7.21 -8.17
C LEU A 94 13.89 6.03 -8.01
N SER A 95 15.15 6.17 -8.44
CA SER A 95 16.15 5.09 -8.40
C SER A 95 16.51 4.61 -7.00
N LYS A 96 16.27 5.43 -5.97
CA LYS A 96 16.49 5.04 -4.57
C LYS A 96 15.39 4.12 -4.03
N TYR A 97 14.22 4.07 -4.67
CA TYR A 97 13.09 3.28 -4.17
C TYR A 97 13.08 1.87 -4.75
N LYS A 98 12.77 0.88 -3.92
CA LYS A 98 12.67 -0.52 -4.36
C LYS A 98 11.33 -0.82 -5.04
N ILE A 99 10.24 -0.23 -4.55
CA ILE A 99 8.88 -0.47 -5.07
C ILE A 99 8.21 0.86 -5.45
N LEU A 100 7.62 0.87 -6.65
CA LEU A 100 6.88 1.98 -7.20
C LEU A 100 5.37 1.73 -7.06
N GLN A 101 4.67 2.47 -6.19
CA GLN A 101 3.24 2.26 -5.96
C GLN A 101 2.38 3.29 -6.71
N TRP A 102 1.65 2.82 -7.72
CA TRP A 102 0.70 3.59 -8.55
C TRP A 102 -0.64 3.87 -7.84
N LYS A 103 -0.61 4.30 -6.57
CA LYS A 103 -1.81 4.68 -5.80
C LYS A 103 -2.34 6.02 -6.30
N GLY A 104 -3.64 6.07 -6.64
CA GLY A 104 -4.32 7.25 -7.20
C GLY A 104 -4.99 7.00 -8.56
N SER A 105 -5.61 8.05 -9.11
CA SER A 105 -6.42 7.96 -10.34
C SER A 105 -5.61 7.99 -11.63
N LYS A 106 -4.38 8.53 -11.62
CA LYS A 106 -3.51 8.52 -12.80
C LYS A 106 -2.74 7.22 -12.85
N LYS A 107 -3.16 6.30 -13.72
CA LYS A 107 -2.46 5.05 -13.93
C LYS A 107 -1.46 5.19 -15.08
N PRO A 108 -0.26 4.61 -14.97
CA PRO A 108 0.78 4.80 -15.97
C PRO A 108 0.38 4.20 -17.32
N TRP A 109 -0.42 3.13 -17.34
CA TRP A 109 -0.96 2.51 -18.57
C TRP A 109 -2.07 3.32 -19.25
N ASN A 110 -2.55 4.41 -18.65
CA ASN A 110 -3.61 5.26 -19.17
C ASN A 110 -3.14 6.70 -19.45
N THR A 111 -1.83 6.95 -19.54
CA THR A 111 -1.30 8.31 -19.73
C THR A 111 -0.11 8.32 -20.68
N ASP A 112 0.01 9.34 -21.53
CA ASP A 112 1.18 9.56 -22.38
C ASP A 112 2.22 10.46 -21.69
N ASN A 113 2.83 9.99 -20.60
CA ASN A 113 3.87 10.75 -19.91
C ASN A 113 5.01 9.85 -19.38
N VAL A 114 6.01 10.44 -18.73
CA VAL A 114 7.20 9.74 -18.20
C VAL A 114 6.88 8.51 -17.31
N LEU A 115 5.71 8.50 -16.65
CA LEU A 115 5.24 7.40 -15.83
C LEU A 115 4.90 6.16 -16.66
N ASN A 116 4.44 6.36 -17.90
CA ASN A 116 4.17 5.32 -18.87
C ASN A 116 5.46 4.64 -19.34
N THR A 117 6.50 5.43 -19.63
CA THR A 117 7.82 4.91 -20.01
C THR A 117 8.41 4.01 -18.91
N LEU A 118 8.31 4.43 -17.64
CA LEU A 118 8.77 3.62 -16.51
C LEU A 118 7.96 2.34 -16.35
N TRP A 119 6.64 2.42 -16.51
CA TRP A 119 5.76 1.25 -16.43
C TRP A 119 6.04 0.24 -17.53
N PHE A 120 6.23 0.67 -18.78
CA PHE A 120 6.55 -0.27 -19.86
C PHE A 120 7.94 -0.90 -19.66
N LYS A 121 8.94 -0.10 -19.29
CA LYS A 121 10.30 -0.60 -19.02
C LYS A 121 10.32 -1.69 -17.95
N TYR A 122 9.73 -1.44 -16.78
CA TYR A 122 9.84 -2.37 -15.64
C TYR A 122 8.66 -3.33 -15.50
N GLY A 123 7.48 -2.96 -15.97
CA GLY A 123 6.25 -3.74 -15.83
C GLY A 123 5.97 -4.69 -16.98
N PHE A 124 6.33 -4.34 -18.23
CA PHE A 124 6.06 -5.17 -19.41
C PHE A 124 7.33 -5.74 -20.04
N ASP A 125 8.34 -4.90 -20.26
CA ASP A 125 9.61 -5.35 -20.84
C ASP A 125 10.50 -6.06 -19.80
N GLY A 126 10.38 -5.69 -18.52
CA GLY A 126 11.00 -6.42 -17.40
C GLY A 126 10.50 -7.87 -17.25
N ILE A 127 9.26 -8.16 -17.65
CA ILE A 127 8.72 -9.54 -17.68
C ILE A 127 9.35 -10.35 -18.83
N LYS A 128 9.82 -9.68 -19.89
CA LYS A 128 10.54 -10.29 -21.00
C LYS A 128 12.07 -10.34 -20.78
N ALA A 129 12.56 -9.75 -19.69
CA ALA A 129 13.98 -9.78 -19.35
C ALA A 129 14.41 -11.22 -19.07
N SER A 130 15.63 -11.56 -19.48
CA SER A 130 16.13 -12.93 -19.35
C SER A 130 16.23 -13.33 -17.87
N PRO A 131 16.24 -14.63 -17.53
CA PRO A 131 16.41 -15.06 -16.14
C PRO A 131 17.64 -14.44 -15.44
N GLN A 132 18.69 -14.13 -16.20
CA GLN A 132 19.90 -13.47 -15.68
C GLN A 132 19.64 -12.01 -15.27
N ASP A 133 18.81 -11.28 -16.03
CA ASP A 133 18.43 -9.90 -15.71
C ASP A 133 17.50 -9.81 -14.50
N GLN A 134 16.85 -10.93 -14.13
CA GLN A 134 15.99 -11.03 -12.95
C GLN A 134 16.79 -11.27 -11.66
N GLU A 135 17.92 -11.98 -11.73
CA GLU A 135 18.81 -12.21 -10.58
C GLU A 135 19.51 -10.92 -10.11
N ASP A 136 19.90 -10.04 -11.04
CA ASP A 136 20.56 -8.75 -10.72
C ASP A 136 19.62 -7.70 -10.08
N MET A 137 18.32 -7.98 -10.00
CA MET A 137 17.31 -7.11 -9.39
C MET A 137 17.01 -7.42 -7.92
N PHE A 138 17.54 -8.52 -7.36
CA PHE A 138 17.31 -8.94 -5.97
C PHE A 138 18.57 -8.90 -5.11
#